data_AF-A0A2P6Q9U4-F1
#
_entry.id   AF-A0A2P6Q9U4-F1
#
_cell.length_a   1.000
_cell.length_b   1.000
_cell.length_c   1.000
_cell.angle_alpha   90.00
_cell.angle_beta   90.00
_cell.angle_gamma   90.00
#
_symmetry.space_group_name_H-M   'P 1'
#
loop_
_entity.id
_entity.type
_entity.pdbx_description
1 polymer ?
#
loop_
_entity_poly.entity_id
_entity_poly.type
_entity_poly.pdbx_seq_one_letter_code
_entity_poly.pdbx_strand_id
1 'polypeptide(L)'
;MWVRMKREISRGRQLAVCVGRLRGETRGIISGLKVRGIAYATPDGTCARDYIDVTDLVDAHVKALANAQPSKVGIYNVGTGKGNSVKEFMEACKKAQGLI
;
A
#
# COMPACT_ATOMS: atom_id res chain seq x y z
N MET A 1 14.72 15.87 2.47
CA MET A 1 13.68 16.90 2.75
C MET A 1 12.33 16.24 2.49
N TRP A 2 11.46 16.11 3.49
CA TRP A 2 10.09 15.61 3.28
C TRP A 2 9.34 16.66 2.46
N VAL A 3 9.31 16.52 1.13
CA VAL A 3 8.36 17.32 0.36
C VAL A 3 6.97 16.94 0.84
N ARG A 4 6.21 17.99 1.14
CA ARG A 4 4.90 18.00 1.77
C ARG A 4 3.84 17.43 0.80
N MET A 5 4.05 16.21 0.32
CA MET A 5 3.06 15.35 -0.34
C MET A 5 2.04 14.78 0.66
N LYS A 6 2.06 15.24 1.92
CA LYS A 6 1.31 14.65 3.03
C LYS A 6 -0.18 15.00 3.10
N ARG A 7 -0.77 15.73 2.14
CA ARG A 7 -2.19 16.18 2.27
C ARG A 7 -3.16 15.80 1.17
N GLU A 8 -2.71 15.16 0.10
CA GLU A 8 -3.58 14.88 -1.05
C GLU A 8 -3.08 13.63 -1.79
N ILE A 9 -2.99 12.56 -1.02
CA ILE A 9 -2.79 11.19 -1.47
C ILE A 9 -3.97 10.45 -0.84
N SER A 10 -4.85 9.97 -1.69
CA SER A 10 -6.28 9.85 -1.43
C SER A 10 -6.59 8.89 -0.26
N ARG A 11 -7.30 9.39 0.76
CA ARG A 11 -8.01 8.54 1.72
C ARG A 11 -9.03 7.70 0.94
N GLY A 12 -8.68 6.49 0.51
CA GLY A 12 -9.69 5.55 0.03
C GLY A 12 -9.29 4.41 -0.92
N ARG A 13 -8.05 4.33 -1.43
CA ARG A 13 -7.77 3.40 -2.56
C ARG A 13 -6.79 2.24 -2.32
N GLN A 14 -6.17 2.12 -1.15
CA GLN A 14 -5.10 1.15 -0.82
C GLN A 14 -5.37 -0.35 -1.12
N LEU A 15 -6.59 -0.76 -1.46
CA LEU A 15 -7.01 -2.16 -1.46
C LEU A 15 -7.13 -2.77 -2.87
N ALA A 16 -7.05 -1.98 -3.94
CA ALA A 16 -7.42 -2.44 -5.29
C ALA A 16 -6.60 -3.65 -5.79
N VAL A 17 -5.29 -3.68 -5.54
CA VAL A 17 -4.40 -4.77 -6.01
C VAL A 17 -4.67 -6.08 -5.24
N CYS A 18 -4.87 -6.00 -3.94
CA CYS A 18 -5.09 -7.19 -3.12
C CYS A 18 -6.53 -7.72 -3.22
N VAL A 19 -7.49 -6.84 -3.46
CA VAL A 19 -8.85 -7.23 -3.86
C VAL A 19 -8.84 -8.03 -5.17
N GLY A 20 -7.96 -7.71 -6.13
CA GLY A 20 -7.81 -8.50 -7.35
C GLY A 20 -7.39 -9.95 -7.09
N ARG A 21 -6.42 -10.15 -6.19
CA ARG A 21 -5.89 -11.48 -5.87
C ARG A 21 -6.83 -12.30 -4.99
N LEU A 22 -7.41 -11.70 -3.95
CA LEU A 22 -8.44 -12.34 -3.13
C LEU A 22 -9.67 -12.76 -3.95
N ARG A 23 -10.06 -11.99 -4.97
CA ARG A 23 -11.11 -12.41 -5.93
C ARG A 23 -10.73 -13.70 -6.67
N GLY A 24 -9.46 -13.90 -6.95
CA GLY A 24 -8.95 -15.16 -7.49
C GLY A 24 -9.13 -16.33 -6.52
N GLU A 25 -8.97 -16.09 -5.21
CA GLU A 25 -9.24 -17.11 -4.18
C GLU A 25 -10.72 -17.43 -4.05
N THR A 26 -11.55 -16.39 -3.96
CA THR A 26 -13.02 -16.56 -3.90
C THR A 26 -13.56 -17.26 -5.14
N ARG A 27 -12.95 -17.05 -6.31
CA ARG A 27 -13.29 -17.72 -7.57
C ARG A 27 -12.63 -19.11 -7.75
N GLY A 28 -11.85 -19.58 -6.78
CA GLY A 28 -11.14 -20.86 -6.84
C GLY A 28 -10.00 -20.92 -7.88
N ILE A 29 -9.56 -19.77 -8.38
CA ILE A 29 -8.46 -19.64 -9.36
C ILE A 29 -7.10 -19.81 -8.67
N ILE A 30 -6.99 -19.41 -7.40
CA ILE A 30 -5.82 -19.62 -6.57
C ILE A 30 -6.22 -20.17 -5.20
N SER A 31 -5.38 -21.03 -4.60
CA SER A 31 -5.72 -21.80 -3.40
C SER A 31 -5.61 -21.02 -2.07
N GLY A 32 -5.05 -19.81 -2.07
CA GLY A 32 -4.93 -18.99 -0.87
C GLY A 32 -3.68 -18.12 -0.81
N LEU A 33 -3.75 -17.04 -0.03
CA LEU A 33 -2.65 -16.11 0.23
C LEU A 33 -1.74 -16.72 1.30
N LYS A 34 -0.49 -16.98 0.95
CA LYS A 34 0.51 -17.53 1.89
C LYS A 34 1.28 -16.41 2.57
N VAL A 35 1.05 -16.21 3.87
CA VAL A 35 1.85 -15.31 4.71
C VAL A 35 3.22 -15.96 4.96
N ARG A 36 4.31 -15.24 4.64
CA ARG A 36 5.69 -15.72 4.83
C ARG A 36 6.34 -14.99 6.01
N GLY A 37 6.60 -15.72 7.09
CA GLY A 37 7.23 -15.23 8.31
C GLY A 37 6.23 -14.62 9.31
N ILE A 38 6.20 -15.20 10.52
CA ILE A 38 5.29 -14.84 11.63
C ILE A 38 6.05 -14.52 12.93
N ALA A 39 7.37 -14.33 12.85
CA ALA A 39 8.25 -14.11 14.00
C ALA A 39 8.91 -12.72 13.98
N TYR A 40 8.25 -11.74 13.37
CA TYR A 40 8.72 -10.35 13.40
C TYR A 40 8.35 -9.68 14.73
N ALA A 41 9.13 -8.68 15.14
CA ALA A 41 8.84 -7.84 16.32
C ALA A 41 7.70 -6.83 16.03
N THR A 42 6.56 -7.36 15.61
CA THR A 42 5.30 -6.64 15.36
C THR A 42 4.21 -7.24 16.25
N PRO A 43 3.13 -6.50 16.56
CA PRO A 43 2.10 -6.98 17.49
C PRO A 43 1.44 -8.31 17.09
N ASP A 44 1.42 -8.61 15.79
CA ASP A 44 0.81 -9.82 15.23
C ASP A 44 1.84 -10.81 14.65
N GLY A 45 3.14 -10.54 14.85
CA GLY A 45 4.25 -11.36 14.35
C GLY A 45 4.50 -11.27 12.85
N THR A 46 3.65 -10.59 12.05
CA THR A 46 3.81 -10.51 10.59
C THR A 46 4.55 -9.24 10.17
N CYS A 47 5.17 -9.24 8.98
CA CYS A 47 5.86 -8.05 8.48
C CYS A 47 4.95 -6.81 8.45
N ALA A 48 5.39 -5.71 9.07
CA ALA A 48 4.76 -4.40 8.86
C ALA A 48 5.32 -3.74 7.60
N ARG A 49 4.43 -3.15 6.78
CA ARG A 49 4.78 -2.39 5.57
C ARG A 49 3.86 -1.18 5.41
N ASP A 50 4.37 -0.13 4.79
CA ASP A 50 3.59 1.03 4.37
C ASP A 50 2.99 0.75 2.99
N TYR A 51 1.74 0.30 2.97
CA TYR A 51 1.01 0.02 1.74
C TYR A 51 0.48 1.33 1.16
N ILE A 52 0.80 1.62 -0.10
CA ILE A 52 0.30 2.79 -0.84
C ILE A 52 -0.51 2.32 -2.04
N ASP A 53 -1.54 3.08 -2.42
CA ASP A 53 -2.25 2.82 -3.67
C ASP A 53 -1.36 3.13 -4.88
N VAL A 54 -1.56 2.38 -5.97
CA VAL A 54 -0.77 2.60 -7.19
C VAL A 54 -1.10 3.95 -7.84
N THR A 55 -2.34 4.44 -7.76
CA THR A 55 -2.71 5.75 -8.32
C THR A 55 -2.06 6.89 -7.55
N ASP A 56 -1.98 6.75 -6.23
CA ASP A 56 -1.27 7.65 -5.33
C ASP A 56 0.25 7.71 -5.64
N LEU A 57 0.86 6.59 -6.03
CA LEU A 57 2.24 6.54 -6.51
C LEU A 57 2.40 7.28 -7.85
N VAL A 58 1.45 7.15 -8.77
CA VAL A 58 1.46 7.88 -10.05
C VAL A 58 1.36 9.40 -9.81
N ASP A 59 0.43 9.84 -8.96
CA ASP A 59 0.29 11.25 -8.58
C ASP A 59 1.58 11.81 -7.96
N ALA A 60 2.30 10.98 -7.20
CA ALA A 60 3.59 11.37 -6.64
C ALA A 60 4.63 11.65 -7.73
N HIS A 61 4.67 10.85 -8.81
CA HIS A 61 5.57 11.08 -9.94
C HIS A 61 5.23 12.36 -10.71
N VAL A 62 3.93 12.61 -10.96
CA VAL A 62 3.47 13.85 -11.65
C VAL A 62 3.90 15.10 -10.88
N LYS A 63 3.68 15.10 -9.55
CA LYS A 63 4.09 16.20 -8.67
C LYS A 63 5.62 16.32 -8.58
N ALA A 64 6.36 15.21 -8.58
CA ALA A 64 7.83 15.24 -8.58
C ALA A 64 8.38 15.87 -9.87
N LEU A 65 7.79 15.54 -11.02
CA LEU A 65 8.14 16.12 -12.31
C LEU A 65 7.84 17.62 -12.36
N ALA A 66 6.68 18.04 -11.86
CA ALA A 66 6.31 19.47 -11.80
C ALA A 66 7.26 20.32 -10.94
N ASN A 67 7.93 19.71 -9.95
CA ASN A 67 8.90 20.37 -9.08
C ASN A 67 10.35 20.14 -9.52
N ALA A 68 10.59 19.45 -10.64
CA ALA A 68 11.93 19.20 -11.13
C ALA A 68 12.56 20.50 -11.66
N GLN A 69 13.83 20.73 -11.30
CA GLN A 69 14.61 21.86 -11.80
C GLN A 69 15.89 21.35 -12.45
N PRO A 70 16.37 21.99 -13.55
CA PRO A 70 17.65 21.65 -14.15
C PRO A 70 18.77 21.63 -13.10
N SER A 71 19.61 20.60 -13.16
CA SER A 71 20.77 20.43 -12.28
C SER A 71 20.46 20.32 -10.77
N LYS A 72 19.22 20.04 -10.37
CA LYS A 72 18.85 19.74 -8.97
C LYS A 72 18.26 18.33 -8.85
N VAL A 73 18.77 17.58 -7.88
CA VAL A 73 18.24 16.25 -7.52
C VAL A 73 17.25 16.39 -6.37
N GLY A 74 16.03 15.88 -6.57
CA GLY A 74 15.03 15.75 -5.52
C GLY A 74 14.96 14.32 -5.00
N ILE A 75 15.04 14.14 -3.68
CA ILE A 75 14.85 12.85 -3.01
C ILE A 75 13.54 12.90 -2.24
N TYR A 76 12.61 12.00 -2.58
CA TYR A 76 11.24 11.99 -2.03
C TYR A 76 10.87 10.62 -1.50
N ASN A 77 10.38 10.57 -0.26
CA ASN A 77 9.72 9.39 0.27
C ASN A 77 8.26 9.41 -0.15
N VAL A 78 7.78 8.33 -0.75
CA VAL A 78 6.40 8.17 -1.19
C VAL A 78 5.78 7.01 -0.41
N GLY A 79 4.82 7.34 0.45
CA GLY A 79 4.17 6.39 1.34
C GLY A 79 3.08 7.10 2.14
N THR A 80 2.30 6.33 2.89
CA THR A 80 1.21 6.87 3.73
C THR A 80 1.71 7.30 5.11
N GLY A 81 2.92 6.89 5.48
CA GLY A 81 3.50 7.11 6.80
C GLY A 81 2.88 6.23 7.89
N LYS A 82 2.07 5.23 7.51
CA LYS A 82 1.44 4.27 8.41
C LYS A 82 1.87 2.86 8.01
N GLY A 83 2.60 2.19 8.89
CA GLY A 83 2.88 0.77 8.74
C GLY A 83 1.65 -0.04 9.17
N ASN A 84 1.20 -0.96 8.32
CA ASN A 84 0.21 -1.96 8.68
C ASN A 84 0.85 -3.34 8.55
N SER A 85 0.43 -4.29 9.37
CA SER A 85 0.87 -5.67 9.26
C SER A 85 0.24 -6.38 8.05
N VAL A 86 0.81 -7.53 7.65
CA VAL A 86 0.22 -8.35 6.57
C VAL A 86 -1.19 -8.78 6.94
N LYS A 87 -1.42 -9.12 8.21
CA LYS A 87 -2.72 -9.58 8.70
C LYS A 87 -3.76 -8.46 8.68
N GLU A 88 -3.42 -7.29 9.21
CA GLU A 88 -4.29 -6.10 9.19
C GLU A 88 -4.70 -5.73 7.77
N PHE A 89 -3.74 -5.80 6.85
CA PHE A 89 -3.96 -5.51 5.44
C PHE A 89 -4.88 -6.55 4.77
N MET A 90 -4.71 -7.85 5.06
CA MET A 90 -5.60 -8.90 4.56
C MET A 90 -7.04 -8.71 5.05
N GLU A 91 -7.24 -8.38 6.32
CA GLU A 91 -8.58 -8.13 6.88
C GLU A 91 -9.23 -6.90 6.25
N ALA A 92 -8.47 -5.82 6.03
CA ALA A 92 -8.97 -4.65 5.31
C ALA A 92 -9.41 -5.00 3.87
N CYS A 93 -8.66 -5.87 3.18
CA CYS A 93 -9.02 -6.31 1.84
C CYS A 93 -10.31 -7.16 1.81
N LYS A 94 -10.47 -8.08 2.77
CA LYS A 94 -11.72 -8.87 2.92
C LYS A 94 -12.91 -7.95 3.16
N LYS A 95 -12.76 -6.97 4.05
CA LYS A 95 -13.81 -5.99 4.35
C LYS A 95 -14.26 -5.20 3.12
N ALA A 96 -13.32 -4.75 2.30
CA ALA A 96 -13.63 -4.01 1.07
C ALA A 96 -14.32 -4.86 -0.01
N GLN A 97 -14.22 -6.19 0.07
CA GLN A 97 -14.94 -7.12 -0.80
C GLN A 97 -16.31 -7.52 -0.25
N GLY A 98 -16.65 -7.14 0.99
CA GLY A 98 -17.83 -7.64 1.68
C GLY A 98 -17.73 -9.12 2.07
N LEU A 99 -16.51 -9.65 2.25
CA LEU A 99 -16.25 -11.02 2.71
C LEU A 99 -16.19 -11.13 4.25
N ILE A 100 -16.92 -10.26 4.95
CA ILE A 100 -17.05 -10.24 6.42
C ILE A 100 -18.52 -10.00 6.75
#